data_AF-A0A535IGN2-F1
#
_entry.id   AF-A0A535IGN2-F1
#
_cell.length_a   1.000
_cell.length_b   1.000
_cell.length_c   1.000
_cell.angle_alpha   90.00
_cell.angle_beta   90.00
_cell.angle_gamma   90.00
#
_symmetry.space_group_name_H-M   'P 1'
#
loop_
_entity.id
_entity.type
_entity.pdbx_description
1 polymer ?
#
loop_
_entity_poly.entity_id
_entity_poly.type
_entity_poly.pdbx_seq_one_letter_code
_entity_poly.pdbx_strand_id
1 'polypeptide(L)'
;MTNKRRTINVNVPRECHLWTKPGITAGDILTALAQVRLYEDDSHLIRPLLKCRLCGQLYFHAFYEIVDWEQGNDAQYSSWIPIDDPQSAGDLNMLAPLELLRFGGLRIDFPTTADQPTPPYWRMSQPKD
;
A
#
# COMPACT_ATOMS: atom_id res chain seq x y z
N MET A 1 -27.72 -10.45 -9.76
CA MET A 1 -26.50 -11.28 -9.70
C MET A 1 -25.84 -11.00 -8.36
N THR A 2 -25.87 -11.96 -7.43
CA THR A 2 -25.26 -11.82 -6.11
C THR A 2 -23.75 -11.79 -6.26
N ASN A 3 -23.14 -10.65 -6.00
CA ASN A 3 -21.70 -10.47 -6.05
C ASN A 3 -21.09 -11.30 -4.91
N LYS A 4 -20.64 -12.53 -5.19
CA LYS A 4 -19.87 -13.33 -4.23
C LYS A 4 -18.68 -12.49 -3.82
N ARG A 5 -18.62 -12.05 -2.56
CA ARG A 5 -17.43 -11.41 -1.99
C ARG A 5 -16.27 -12.40 -2.18
N ARG A 6 -15.33 -12.07 -3.07
CA ARG A 6 -14.11 -12.84 -3.26
C ARG A 6 -13.20 -12.58 -2.07
N THR A 7 -12.50 -13.63 -1.63
CA THR A 7 -11.55 -13.52 -0.52
C THR A 7 -10.29 -12.83 -1.02
N ILE A 8 -9.96 -11.70 -0.41
CA ILE A 8 -8.68 -11.00 -0.65
C ILE A 8 -7.64 -11.65 0.27
N ASN A 9 -6.58 -12.21 -0.32
CA ASN A 9 -5.52 -12.91 0.39
C ASN A 9 -4.40 -11.93 0.74
N VAL A 10 -4.41 -11.46 1.99
CA VAL A 10 -3.38 -10.57 2.56
C VAL A 10 -2.73 -11.31 3.72
N ASN A 11 -1.43 -11.52 3.63
CA ASN A 11 -0.66 -12.22 4.65
C ASN A 11 0.62 -11.45 4.96
N VAL A 12 1.04 -11.52 6.22
CA VAL A 12 2.33 -10.95 6.67
C VAL A 12 3.46 -11.77 6.03
N PRO A 13 4.26 -11.22 5.11
CA PRO A 13 5.30 -11.94 4.38
C PRO A 13 6.53 -12.11 5.28
N ARG A 14 6.51 -13.15 6.11
CA ARG A 14 7.54 -13.46 7.11
C ARG A 14 8.94 -13.64 6.51
N GLU A 15 9.04 -13.93 5.22
CA GLU A 15 10.30 -14.19 4.51
C GLU A 15 10.78 -12.99 3.67
N CYS A 16 10.01 -11.89 3.60
CA CYS A 16 10.45 -10.71 2.86
C CYS A 16 11.44 -9.89 3.71
N HIS A 17 12.61 -9.57 3.14
CA HIS A 17 13.62 -8.75 3.81
C HIS A 17 13.10 -7.36 4.24
N LEU A 18 12.12 -6.79 3.50
CA LEU A 18 11.48 -5.55 3.89
C LEU A 18 10.76 -5.69 5.25
N TRP A 19 10.24 -6.88 5.56
CA TRP A 19 9.55 -7.21 6.81
C TRP A 19 10.47 -7.36 8.01
N THR A 20 11.69 -7.84 7.77
CA THR A 20 12.63 -8.16 8.84
C THR A 20 13.68 -7.08 9.05
N LYS A 21 13.68 -6.01 8.23
CA LYS A 21 14.68 -4.94 8.28
C LYS A 21 14.33 -3.90 9.34
N PRO A 22 15.11 -3.76 10.43
CA PRO A 22 14.96 -2.65 11.36
C PRO A 22 15.34 -1.34 10.67
N GLY A 23 14.59 -0.26 10.94
CA GLY A 23 14.90 1.06 10.38
C GLY A 23 14.79 1.11 8.86
N ILE A 24 13.82 0.40 8.27
CA ILE A 24 13.52 0.45 6.84
C ILE A 24 13.30 1.91 6.38
N THR A 25 13.89 2.25 5.24
CA THR A 25 13.78 3.58 4.63
C THR A 25 12.92 3.56 3.37
N ALA A 26 12.45 4.72 2.91
CA ALA A 26 11.74 4.82 1.63
C ALA A 26 12.61 4.33 0.46
N GLY A 27 13.92 4.62 0.48
CA GLY A 27 14.87 4.17 -0.53
C GLY A 27 15.02 2.65 -0.60
N ASP A 28 14.91 1.94 0.53
CA ASP A 28 14.90 0.48 0.58
C ASP A 28 13.69 -0.10 -0.16
N ILE A 29 12.50 0.47 0.08
CA ILE A 29 11.25 0.04 -0.55
C ILE A 29 11.33 0.26 -2.07
N LEU A 30 11.72 1.46 -2.49
CA LEU A 30 11.82 1.83 -3.90
C LEU A 30 12.82 0.96 -4.68
N THR A 31 13.93 0.58 -4.05
CA THR A 31 14.96 -0.26 -4.68
C THR A 31 14.54 -1.74 -4.74
N ALA A 32 13.89 -2.23 -3.68
CA ALA A 32 13.50 -3.63 -3.56
C ALA A 32 12.34 -4.02 -4.47
N LEU A 33 11.47 -3.08 -4.83
CA LEU A 33 10.23 -3.35 -5.55
C LEU A 33 10.37 -3.07 -7.06
N ALA A 34 9.78 -3.95 -7.86
CA ALA A 34 9.64 -3.80 -9.30
C ALA A 34 8.16 -3.76 -9.66
N GLN A 35 7.76 -2.84 -10.54
CA GLN A 35 6.40 -2.81 -11.05
C GLN A 35 6.12 -4.01 -11.96
N VAL A 36 5.03 -4.71 -11.68
CA VAL A 36 4.50 -5.82 -12.49
C VAL A 36 3.34 -5.33 -13.36
N ARG A 37 2.49 -4.47 -12.80
CA ARG A 37 1.30 -3.91 -13.47
C ARG A 37 0.94 -2.57 -12.85
N LEU A 38 0.38 -1.67 -13.65
CA LEU A 38 -0.20 -0.41 -13.20
C LEU A 38 -1.73 -0.50 -13.36
N TYR A 39 -2.48 -0.18 -12.31
CA TYR A 39 -3.96 -0.13 -12.35
C TYR A 39 -4.49 1.30 -12.45
N GLU A 40 -3.84 2.24 -11.76
CA GLU A 40 -4.20 3.66 -11.72
C GLU A 40 -2.93 4.50 -11.69
N ASP A 41 -2.95 5.64 -12.40
CA ASP A 41 -1.84 6.59 -12.53
C ASP A 41 -2.38 8.03 -12.66
N ASP A 42 -3.03 8.49 -11.60
CA ASP A 42 -3.53 9.84 -11.43
C ASP A 42 -2.64 10.61 -10.44
N SER A 43 -2.57 11.94 -10.57
CA SER A 43 -1.75 12.79 -9.69
C SER A 43 -2.06 12.60 -8.21
N HIS A 44 -3.29 12.21 -7.88
CA HIS A 44 -3.77 12.02 -6.51
C HIS A 44 -4.00 10.54 -6.15
N LEU A 45 -3.80 9.61 -7.09
CA LEU A 45 -4.03 8.19 -6.87
C LEU A 45 -3.16 7.33 -7.79
N ILE A 46 -2.22 6.58 -7.23
CA ILE A 46 -1.37 5.66 -7.98
C ILE A 46 -1.48 4.27 -7.39
N ARG A 47 -1.83 3.29 -8.24
CA ARG A 47 -2.09 1.89 -7.81
C ARG A 47 -1.35 0.87 -8.67
N PRO A 48 -0.06 0.58 -8.40
CA PRO A 48 0.65 -0.49 -9.07
C PRO A 48 0.63 -1.80 -8.27
N LEU A 49 0.64 -2.92 -8.99
CA LEU A 49 1.11 -4.19 -8.46
C LEU A 49 2.63 -4.21 -8.53
N LEU A 50 3.26 -4.43 -7.40
CA LEU A 50 4.70 -4.50 -7.24
C LEU A 50 5.13 -5.92 -6.85
N LYS A 51 6.37 -6.28 -7.19
CA LYS A 51 7.02 -7.53 -6.80
C LYS A 51 8.39 -7.24 -6.22
N CYS A 52 8.68 -7.82 -5.06
CA CYS A 52 10.01 -7.79 -4.48
C CYS A 52 11.00 -8.52 -5.38
N ARG A 53 12.09 -7.85 -5.75
CA ARG A 53 13.15 -8.39 -6.62
C ARG A 53 13.91 -9.54 -5.98
N LEU A 54 13.97 -9.59 -4.64
CA LEU A 54 14.75 -10.60 -3.92
C LEU A 54 13.97 -11.87 -3.61
N CYS A 55 12.77 -11.77 -3.04
CA CYS A 55 11.99 -12.95 -2.62
C CYS A 55 10.74 -13.20 -3.47
N GLY A 56 10.39 -12.30 -4.40
CA GLY A 56 9.22 -12.46 -5.24
C GLY A 56 7.87 -12.13 -4.59
N GLN A 57 7.85 -11.74 -3.31
CA GLN A 57 6.63 -11.30 -2.62
C GLN A 57 5.91 -10.20 -3.41
N LEU A 58 4.59 -10.32 -3.56
CA LEU A 58 3.76 -9.33 -4.21
C LEU A 58 3.24 -8.30 -3.20
N TYR A 59 3.11 -7.06 -3.69
CA TYR A 59 2.57 -5.94 -2.96
C TYR A 59 1.59 -5.16 -3.83
N PHE A 60 0.39 -4.92 -3.30
CA PHE A 60 -0.47 -3.88 -3.83
C PHE A 60 -0.04 -2.55 -3.22
N HIS A 61 0.48 -1.64 -4.06
CA HIS A 61 0.80 -0.30 -3.64
C HIS A 61 -0.39 0.63 -3.90
N ALA A 62 -0.70 1.49 -2.92
CA ALA A 62 -1.62 2.58 -3.10
C ALA A 62 -1.00 3.85 -2.51
N PHE A 63 -0.71 4.80 -3.38
CA PHE A 63 -0.55 6.21 -3.04
C PHE A 63 -1.90 6.90 -3.16
N TYR A 64 -2.21 7.78 -2.21
CA TYR A 64 -3.42 8.59 -2.23
C TYR A 64 -3.19 9.96 -1.59
N GLU A 65 -3.74 10.99 -2.22
CA GLU A 65 -3.81 12.37 -1.71
C GLU A 65 -5.26 12.74 -1.43
N ILE A 66 -5.53 13.25 -0.23
CA ILE A 66 -6.84 13.74 0.19
C ILE A 66 -6.96 15.19 -0.27
N VAL A 67 -7.45 15.38 -1.49
CA VAL A 67 -7.60 16.73 -2.07
C VAL A 67 -8.76 17.48 -1.42
N ASP A 68 -8.46 18.55 -0.67
CA ASP A 68 -9.48 19.44 -0.08
C ASP A 68 -9.61 20.80 -0.79
N TRP A 69 -8.66 21.13 -1.69
CA TRP A 69 -8.55 22.40 -2.43
C TRP A 69 -8.38 23.64 -1.54
N GLU A 70 -8.10 23.45 -0.26
CA GLU A 70 -7.87 24.48 0.75
C GLU A 70 -6.37 24.51 1.08
N GLN A 71 -5.60 25.26 0.28
CA GLN A 71 -4.19 25.62 0.52
C GLN A 71 -3.11 24.65 0.01
N GLY A 72 -3.49 23.55 -0.64
CA GLY A 72 -2.59 22.73 -1.48
C GLY A 72 -1.50 21.95 -0.72
N ASN A 73 -1.62 21.83 0.61
CA ASN A 73 -0.80 20.92 1.41
C ASN A 73 -1.66 19.73 1.88
N ASP A 74 -2.24 19.03 0.91
CA ASP A 74 -3.18 17.94 1.14
C ASP A 74 -2.51 16.77 1.87
N ALA A 75 -3.26 16.08 2.72
CA ALA A 75 -2.73 14.91 3.42
C ALA A 75 -2.54 13.75 2.44
N GLN A 76 -1.37 13.12 2.48
CA GLN A 76 -1.02 12.01 1.60
C GLN A 76 -0.66 10.76 2.39
N TYR A 77 -0.80 9.59 1.75
CA TYR A 77 -0.16 8.38 2.24
C TYR A 77 0.21 7.43 1.10
N SER A 78 1.22 6.62 1.37
CA SER A 78 1.57 5.43 0.57
C SER A 78 1.45 4.18 1.44
N SER A 79 0.88 3.12 0.87
CA SER A 79 0.73 1.83 1.53
C SER A 79 1.17 0.69 0.63
N TRP A 80 1.87 -0.30 1.18
CA TRP A 80 2.26 -1.53 0.49
C TRP A 80 1.63 -2.72 1.22
N ILE A 81 0.51 -3.18 0.69
CA ILE A 81 -0.27 -4.28 1.23
C ILE A 81 0.30 -5.59 0.66
N PRO A 82 0.82 -6.51 1.50
CA PRO A 82 1.32 -7.78 1.01
C PRO A 82 0.16 -8.66 0.56
N ILE A 83 0.28 -9.27 -0.61
CA ILE A 83 -0.73 -10.18 -1.17
C ILE A 83 -0.08 -11.45 -1.68
N ASP A 84 -0.82 -12.56 -1.66
CA ASP A 84 -0.28 -13.85 -2.10
C ASP A 84 -0.42 -14.06 -3.61
N ASP A 85 -1.36 -13.35 -4.24
CA ASP A 85 -1.74 -13.61 -5.62
C ASP A 85 -2.14 -12.32 -6.38
N PRO A 86 -1.97 -12.28 -7.72
CA PRO A 86 -2.36 -11.13 -8.53
C PRO A 86 -3.87 -10.84 -8.57
N GLN A 87 -4.75 -11.81 -8.29
CA GLN A 87 -6.20 -11.59 -8.29
C GLN A 87 -6.60 -10.71 -7.10
N SER A 88 -5.99 -10.92 -5.94
CA SER A 88 -6.14 -10.08 -4.76
C SER A 88 -5.78 -8.61 -5.04
N ALA A 89 -4.80 -8.35 -5.92
CA ALA A 89 -4.48 -6.97 -6.36
C ALA A 89 -5.63 -6.32 -7.14
N GLY A 90 -6.28 -7.07 -8.03
CA GLY A 90 -7.44 -6.59 -8.77
C GLY A 90 -8.63 -6.33 -7.84
N ASP A 91 -8.86 -7.21 -6.87
CA ASP A 91 -9.95 -7.05 -5.90
C ASP A 91 -9.69 -5.87 -4.95
N LEU A 92 -8.44 -5.63 -4.53
CA LEU A 92 -8.04 -4.43 -3.77
C LEU A 92 -8.21 -3.15 -4.60
N ASN A 93 -7.91 -3.20 -5.91
CA ASN A 93 -8.08 -2.05 -6.79
C ASN A 93 -9.54 -1.56 -6.90
N MET A 94 -10.50 -2.42 -6.62
CA MET A 94 -11.93 -2.06 -6.62
C MET A 94 -12.39 -1.36 -5.34
N LEU A 95 -11.53 -1.28 -4.31
CA LEU A 95 -11.88 -0.68 -3.02
C LEU A 95 -11.59 0.82 -3.00
N ALA A 96 -12.38 1.56 -2.22
CA ALA A 96 -12.11 2.96 -1.92
C ALA A 96 -10.81 3.09 -1.09
N PRO A 97 -10.08 4.21 -1.19
CA PRO A 97 -8.86 4.45 -0.41
C PRO A 97 -9.05 4.19 1.10
N LEU A 98 -10.18 4.65 1.66
CA LEU A 98 -10.50 4.44 3.08
C LEU A 98 -10.69 2.97 3.43
N GLU A 99 -11.28 2.15 2.54
CA GLU A 99 -11.47 0.73 2.78
C GLU A 99 -10.15 -0.05 2.78
N LEU A 100 -9.13 0.43 2.04
CA LEU A 100 -7.79 -0.16 2.04
C LEU A 100 -7.13 -0.03 3.42
N LEU A 101 -7.53 0.96 4.22
CA LEU A 101 -7.03 1.14 5.60
C LEU A 101 -7.44 0.01 6.55
N ARG A 102 -8.22 -0.99 6.16
CA ARG A 102 -8.41 -2.18 7.03
C ARG A 102 -7.26 -3.19 6.90
N PHE A 103 -6.53 -3.15 5.79
CA PHE A 103 -5.43 -4.08 5.54
C PHE A 103 -4.14 -3.57 6.18
N GLY A 104 -3.33 -4.51 6.67
CA GLY A 104 -2.00 -4.21 7.19
C GLY A 104 -0.97 -4.12 6.06
N GLY A 105 0.19 -3.53 6.38
CA GLY A 105 1.29 -3.36 5.42
C GLY A 105 2.30 -2.31 5.86
N LEU A 106 3.27 -2.02 4.97
CA LEU A 106 4.14 -0.85 5.14
C LEU A 106 3.33 0.40 4.84
N ARG A 107 3.64 1.47 5.57
CA ARG A 107 3.00 2.75 5.38
C ARG A 107 3.98 3.90 5.53
N ILE A 108 3.76 4.93 4.73
CA ILE A 108 4.34 6.26 4.88
C ILE A 108 3.16 7.22 4.86
N ASP A 109 3.04 8.07 5.87
CA ASP A 109 2.05 9.13 5.92
C ASP A 109 2.71 10.48 5.76
N PHE A 110 2.02 11.41 5.13
CA PHE A 110 2.39 12.81 5.08
C PHE A 110 1.17 13.67 5.43
N PRO A 111 0.94 13.94 6.73
CA PRO A 111 -0.15 14.79 7.18
C PRO A 111 0.03 16.24 6.72
N THR A 112 -1.08 16.95 6.49
CA THR A 112 -1.11 18.38 6.12
C THR A 112 -0.29 19.31 7.02
N THR A 113 -0.08 18.94 8.28
CA THR A 113 0.66 19.77 9.26
C THR A 113 2.13 19.38 9.39
N ALA A 114 2.62 18.40 8.63
CA ALA A 114 3.99 17.92 8.75
C ALA A 114 4.92 18.58 7.73
N ASP A 115 6.17 18.82 8.12
CA ASP A 115 7.21 19.31 7.21
C ASP A 115 7.85 18.17 6.39
N GLN A 116 7.71 16.93 6.86
CA GLN A 116 8.29 15.72 6.28
C GLN A 116 7.34 14.52 6.46
N PRO A 117 7.37 13.53 5.55
CA PRO A 117 6.64 12.29 5.73
C PRO A 117 7.19 11.48 6.92
N THR A 118 6.38 10.60 7.48
CA THR A 118 6.83 9.65 8.49
C THR A 118 7.89 8.71 7.93
N PRO A 119 8.86 8.24 8.73
CA PRO A 119 9.63 7.05 8.37
C PRO A 119 8.67 5.89 8.05
N PRO A 120 9.03 4.98 7.12
CA PRO A 120 8.16 3.85 6.84
C PRO A 120 7.93 3.00 8.10
N TYR A 121 6.69 2.63 8.35
CA TYR A 121 6.31 1.88 9.53
C TYR A 121 5.28 0.79 9.22
N TRP A 122 5.19 -0.19 10.13
CA TRP A 122 4.23 -1.28 10.03
C TRP A 122 2.88 -0.88 10.60
N ARG A 123 1.84 -0.98 9.78
CA ARG A 123 0.47 -0.92 10.26
C ARG A 123 -0.12 -2.32 10.29
N MET A 124 -0.54 -2.79 11.46
CA MET A 124 -1.25 -4.06 11.60
C MET A 124 -2.68 -3.91 11.07
N SER A 125 -3.24 -5.00 10.52
CA SER A 125 -4.66 -5.04 10.14
C SER A 125 -5.53 -4.80 11.35
N GLN A 126 -6.59 -3.99 11.20
CA GLN A 126 -7.60 -3.87 12.24
C GLN A 126 -8.34 -5.23 12.36
N PRO A 127 -8.67 -5.70 13.58
CA PRO A 127 -9.53 -6.86 13.74
C PRO A 127 -10.84 -6.64 12.97
N LYS A 128 -11.42 -7.71 12.41
CA LYS A 128 -12.81 -7.68 11.96
C LYS A 128 -13.67 -7.69 13.22
N ASP A 129 -14.37 -6.60 13.50
CA ASP A 129 -15.50 -6.59 14.42
C ASP A 129 -16.64 -7.49 13.90
#